data_AF-A0A849VXF3-F1
#
_entry.id   AF-A0A849VXF3-F1
#
_cell.length_a   1.000
_cell.length_b   1.000
_cell.length_c   1.000
_cell.angle_alpha   90.00
_cell.angle_beta   90.00
_cell.angle_gamma   90.00
#
_symmetry.space_group_name_H-M   'P 1'
#
loop_
_entity.id
_entity.type
_entity.pdbx_description
1 polymer ?
#
loop_
_entity_poly.entity_id
_entity_poly.type
_entity_poly.pdbx_seq_one_letter_code
_entity_poly.pdbx_strand_id
1 'polypeptide(L)'
;MQGILYEEPSIFLFLLVTCVMGGWAAWMAGRACAKTWRPIAFLVFYMLLLGIAVRFIHFALFGGTMLTLHYYVVDTIVLIIFGTLGYRYTRTNQMIGQYFWLYEKVSPFSWKEKTGA
;
A
#
# COMPACT_ATOMS: atom_id res chain seq x y z
N MET A 1 -25.27 2.60 -8.15
CA MET A 1 -25.46 1.16 -7.83
C MET A 1 -24.41 0.78 -6.81
N GLN A 2 -24.81 0.31 -5.64
CA GLN A 2 -23.87 -0.14 -4.59
C GLN A 2 -23.23 -1.46 -5.04
N GLY A 3 -21.90 -1.50 -5.08
CA GLY A 3 -21.13 -2.70 -5.42
C GLY A 3 -20.55 -3.38 -4.17
N ILE A 4 -20.06 -4.60 -4.34
CA ILE A 4 -19.30 -5.32 -3.31
C ILE A 4 -18.00 -4.56 -2.96
N LEU A 5 -17.41 -3.88 -3.94
CA LEU A 5 -16.12 -3.20 -3.79
C LEU A 5 -16.23 -1.72 -3.39
N TYR A 6 -17.32 -1.04 -3.74
CA TYR A 6 -17.47 0.39 -3.52
C TYR A 6 -18.94 0.77 -3.29
N GLU A 7 -19.14 1.78 -2.46
CA GLU A 7 -20.47 2.26 -2.07
C GLU A 7 -20.95 3.41 -2.97
N GLU A 8 -20.02 4.21 -3.50
CA GLU A 8 -20.34 5.41 -4.25
C GLU A 8 -21.17 5.12 -5.52
N PRO A 9 -21.89 6.14 -6.03
CA PRO A 9 -22.64 6.03 -7.29
C PRO A 9 -21.79 5.60 -8.49
N SER A 10 -20.47 5.83 -8.42
CA SER A 10 -19.52 5.67 -9.51
C SER A 10 -18.24 4.97 -9.05
N ILE A 11 -17.87 3.89 -9.75
CA ILE A 11 -16.59 3.17 -9.54
C ILE A 11 -15.36 4.08 -9.76
N PHE A 12 -15.52 5.15 -10.54
CA PHE A 12 -14.43 6.09 -10.80
C PHE A 12 -14.01 6.87 -9.56
N LEU A 13 -14.92 7.10 -8.61
CA LEU A 13 -14.61 7.75 -7.34
C LEU A 13 -13.72 6.85 -6.48
N PHE A 14 -14.09 5.58 -6.34
CA PHE A 14 -13.27 4.57 -5.71
C PHE A 14 -11.87 4.46 -6.36
N LEU A 15 -11.80 4.40 -7.69
CA LEU A 15 -10.51 4.33 -8.40
C LEU A 15 -9.67 5.59 -8.15
N LEU A 16 -10.26 6.78 -8.17
CA LEU A 16 -9.54 8.03 -7.93
C LEU A 16 -9.06 8.12 -6.48
N VAL A 17 -9.96 7.94 -5.51
CA VAL A 17 -9.68 8.19 -4.09
C VAL A 17 -8.87 7.05 -3.49
N THR A 18 -9.28 5.79 -3.68
CA THR A 18 -8.62 4.64 -3.06
C THR A 18 -7.38 4.21 -3.85
N CYS A 19 -7.49 4.06 -5.17
CA CYS A 19 -6.36 3.54 -5.97
C CYS A 19 -5.34 4.61 -6.35
N VAL A 20 -5.78 5.76 -6.86
CA VAL A 20 -4.84 6.81 -7.32
C VAL A 20 -4.29 7.58 -6.13
N MET A 21 -5.14 8.25 -5.35
CA MET A 21 -4.70 9.10 -4.23
C MET A 21 -4.21 8.25 -3.05
N GLY A 22 -5.06 7.34 -2.57
CA GLY A 22 -4.76 6.42 -1.48
C GLY A 22 -3.62 5.48 -1.82
N GLY A 23 -3.66 4.84 -2.98
CA GLY A 23 -2.61 3.91 -3.43
C GLY A 23 -1.27 4.60 -3.64
N TRP A 24 -1.24 5.85 -4.15
CA TRP A 24 0.00 6.63 -4.21
C TRP A 24 0.55 6.94 -2.81
N ALA A 25 -0.30 7.39 -1.88
CA ALA A 25 0.10 7.65 -0.50
C ALA A 25 0.62 6.38 0.19
N ALA A 26 -0.07 5.26 0.00
CA ALA A 26 0.31 3.94 0.50
C ALA A 26 1.67 3.51 -0.05
N TRP A 27 1.87 3.62 -1.37
CA TRP A 27 3.14 3.33 -2.02
C TRP A 27 4.28 4.16 -1.41
N MET A 28 4.09 5.48 -1.27
CA MET A 28 5.09 6.38 -0.68
C MET A 28 5.40 6.05 0.78
N ALA A 29 4.38 5.71 1.58
CA ALA A 29 4.55 5.25 2.95
C ALA A 29 5.34 3.93 3.02
N GLY A 30 5.04 2.98 2.12
CA GLY A 30 5.79 1.74 1.94
C GLY A 30 7.27 2.00 1.64
N ARG A 31 7.56 2.91 0.71
CA ARG A 31 8.93 3.33 0.39
C ARG A 31 9.64 3.94 1.60
N ALA A 32 8.96 4.81 2.36
CA ALA A 32 9.54 5.44 3.55
C ALA A 32 9.87 4.42 4.66
N CYS A 33 8.97 3.45 4.89
CA CYS A 33 9.21 2.35 5.82
C CYS A 33 10.41 1.49 5.38
N ALA A 34 10.52 1.20 4.08
CA ALA A 34 11.66 0.46 3.55
C ALA A 34 12.98 1.22 3.76
N LYS A 35 13.03 2.51 3.39
CA LYS A 35 14.23 3.36 3.56
C LYS A 35 14.77 3.38 4.99
N THR A 36 13.89 3.30 5.97
CA THR A 36 14.24 3.32 7.41
C THR A 36 14.47 1.95 8.03
N TRP A 37 14.53 0.88 7.22
CA TRP A 37 14.72 -0.50 7.71
C TRP A 37 13.65 -0.99 8.69
N ARG A 38 12.48 -0.33 8.72
CA ARG A 38 11.37 -0.72 9.60
C ARG A 38 10.78 -2.07 9.19
N PRO A 39 10.32 -2.89 10.15
CA PRO A 39 9.63 -4.12 9.84
C PRO A 39 8.26 -3.84 9.21
N ILE A 40 7.79 -4.78 8.39
CA ILE A 40 6.54 -4.66 7.62
C ILE A 40 5.30 -4.47 8.51
N ALA A 41 5.35 -4.89 9.77
CA ALA A 41 4.28 -4.67 10.73
C ALA A 41 3.93 -3.17 10.91
N PHE A 42 4.92 -2.28 10.94
CA PHE A 42 4.67 -0.83 11.01
C PHE A 42 3.98 -0.30 9.76
N LEU A 43 4.34 -0.84 8.59
CA LEU A 43 3.67 -0.48 7.35
C LEU A 43 2.19 -0.86 7.42
N VAL A 44 1.88 -2.10 7.81
CA VAL A 44 0.49 -2.55 7.95
C VAL A 44 -0.27 -1.64 8.92
N PHE A 45 0.31 -1.32 10.07
CA PHE A 45 -0.28 -0.37 11.03
C PHE A 45 -0.56 1.01 10.41
N TYR A 46 0.39 1.57 9.65
CA TYR A 46 0.16 2.84 8.96
C TYR A 46 -0.91 2.74 7.87
N MET A 47 -1.06 1.59 7.21
CA MET A 47 -2.12 1.37 6.21
C MET A 47 -3.50 1.29 6.86
N LEU A 48 -3.62 0.75 8.08
CA LEU A 48 -4.87 0.81 8.85
C LEU A 48 -5.27 2.27 9.09
N LEU A 49 -4.34 3.11 9.57
CA LEU A 49 -4.61 4.53 9.80
C LEU A 49 -4.92 5.28 8.49
N LEU A 50 -4.20 4.97 7.42
CA LEU A 50 -4.45 5.56 6.11
C LEU A 50 -5.82 5.14 5.55
N GLY A 51 -6.26 3.91 5.80
CA GLY A 51 -7.61 3.43 5.45
C GLY A 51 -8.71 4.27 6.11
N ILE A 52 -8.51 4.69 7.36
CA ILE A 52 -9.46 5.58 8.05
C ILE A 52 -9.50 6.94 7.35
N ALA A 53 -8.34 7.48 6.96
CA ALA A 53 -8.27 8.76 6.26
C ALA A 53 -8.92 8.69 4.86
N VAL A 54 -8.69 7.62 4.10
CA VAL A 54 -9.34 7.39 2.80
C VAL A 54 -10.85 7.26 2.96
N ARG A 55 -11.30 6.51 3.97
CA ARG A 55 -12.73 6.38 4.26
C ARG A 55 -13.38 7.69 4.66
N PHE A 56 -12.66 8.53 5.39
CA PHE A 56 -13.11 9.88 5.71
C PHE A 56 -13.31 10.73 4.44
N ILE A 57 -12.46 10.60 3.42
CA ILE A 57 -12.64 11.30 2.13
C ILE A 57 -13.91 10.82 1.43
N HIS A 58 -14.14 9.51 1.37
CA HIS A 58 -15.35 8.93 0.80
C HIS A 58 -16.63 9.43 1.49
N PHE A 59 -16.60 9.53 2.82
CA PHE A 59 -17.69 10.12 3.60
C PHE A 59 -17.86 11.63 3.34
N ALA A 60 -16.80 12.41 3.53
CA ALA A 60 -16.88 13.86 3.58
C ALA A 60 -17.15 14.51 2.22
N LEU A 61 -16.61 13.95 1.13
CA LEU A 61 -16.71 14.54 -0.21
C LEU A 61 -17.82 13.89 -1.05
N PHE A 62 -18.11 12.61 -0.82
CA PHE A 62 -18.97 11.81 -1.72
C PHE A 62 -20.19 11.21 -1.01
N GLY A 63 -20.38 11.50 0.28
CA GLY A 63 -21.54 11.04 1.04
C GLY A 63 -21.57 9.53 1.31
N GLY A 64 -20.42 8.85 1.22
CA GLY A 64 -20.27 7.44 1.63
C GLY A 64 -20.44 7.27 3.14
N THR A 65 -20.51 6.04 3.64
CA THR A 65 -20.70 5.76 5.08
C THR A 65 -19.38 5.67 5.85
N MET A 66 -19.20 6.46 6.90
CA MET A 66 -17.92 6.46 7.63
C MET A 66 -17.66 5.13 8.38
N LEU A 67 -18.63 4.63 9.14
CA LEU A 67 -18.47 3.52 10.08
C LEU A 67 -18.83 2.13 9.52
N THR A 68 -18.67 1.92 8.21
CA THR A 68 -18.92 0.61 7.61
C THR A 68 -17.65 -0.23 7.58
N LEU A 69 -17.62 -1.28 8.41
CA LEU A 69 -16.47 -2.18 8.51
C LEU A 69 -16.10 -2.82 7.16
N HIS A 70 -17.10 -3.23 6.37
CA HIS A 70 -16.90 -3.85 5.06
C HIS A 70 -16.08 -2.96 4.11
N TYR A 71 -16.54 -1.73 3.86
CA TYR A 71 -15.86 -0.81 2.94
C TYR A 71 -14.50 -0.34 3.47
N TYR A 72 -14.38 -0.13 4.78
CA TYR A 72 -13.09 0.15 5.40
C TYR A 72 -12.07 -0.99 5.16
N VAL A 73 -12.49 -2.25 5.31
CA VAL A 73 -11.63 -3.41 5.04
C VAL A 73 -11.22 -3.47 3.57
N VAL A 74 -12.15 -3.24 2.64
CA VAL A 74 -11.84 -3.21 1.20
C VAL A 74 -10.80 -2.14 0.87
N ASP A 75 -11.03 -0.89 1.30
CA ASP A 75 -10.09 0.22 1.09
C ASP A 75 -8.71 -0.12 1.67
N THR A 76 -8.69 -0.61 2.91
CA THR A 76 -7.45 -0.93 3.62
C THR A 76 -6.67 -2.05 2.96
N ILE A 77 -7.33 -3.10 2.43
CA ILE A 77 -6.66 -4.18 1.68
C ILE A 77 -5.97 -3.61 0.43
N VAL A 78 -6.66 -2.75 -0.32
CA VAL A 78 -6.09 -2.10 -1.50
C VAL A 78 -4.85 -1.30 -1.11
N LEU A 79 -4.92 -0.50 -0.04
CA LEU A 79 -3.78 0.28 0.46
C LEU A 79 -2.62 -0.62 0.92
N ILE A 80 -2.89 -1.73 1.61
CA ILE A 80 -1.87 -2.70 2.03
C ILE A 80 -1.14 -3.28 0.82
N ILE A 81 -1.86 -3.59 -0.27
CA ILE A 81 -1.25 -4.08 -1.51
C ILE A 81 -0.29 -3.03 -2.08
N PHE A 82 -0.76 -1.80 -2.30
CA PHE A 82 0.08 -0.72 -2.84
C PHE A 82 1.28 -0.40 -1.94
N GLY A 83 1.06 -0.32 -0.62
CA GLY A 83 2.12 -0.09 0.36
C GLY A 83 3.15 -1.20 0.37
N THR A 84 2.73 -2.45 0.33
CA THR A 84 3.63 -3.62 0.30
C THR A 84 4.45 -3.65 -0.98
N LEU A 85 3.86 -3.33 -2.13
CA LEU A 85 4.59 -3.22 -3.39
C LEU A 85 5.66 -2.12 -3.33
N GLY A 86 5.32 -0.94 -2.81
CA GLY A 86 6.26 0.17 -2.64
C GLY A 86 7.40 -0.16 -1.67
N TYR A 87 7.07 -0.87 -0.59
CA TYR A 87 8.04 -1.38 0.39
C TYR A 87 8.99 -2.40 -0.23
N ARG A 88 8.46 -3.44 -0.91
CA ARG A 88 9.24 -4.50 -1.55
C ARG A 88 10.13 -3.96 -2.67
N TYR A 89 9.62 -3.05 -3.48
CA TYR A 89 10.40 -2.39 -4.53
C TYR A 89 11.63 -1.68 -3.96
N THR A 90 11.40 -0.89 -2.90
CA THR A 90 12.50 -0.14 -2.26
C THR A 90 13.47 -1.07 -1.53
N ARG A 91 12.95 -2.05 -0.79
CA ARG A 91 13.78 -3.02 -0.06
C ARG A 91 14.66 -3.81 -1.02
N THR A 92 14.12 -4.25 -2.16
CA THR A 92 14.90 -4.96 -3.18
C THR A 92 16.08 -4.10 -3.64
N ASN A 93 15.83 -2.85 -4.02
CA ASN A 93 16.89 -1.94 -4.45
C ASN A 93 17.93 -1.64 -3.36
N GLN A 94 17.52 -1.58 -2.09
CA GLN A 94 18.46 -1.46 -0.96
C GLN A 94 19.34 -2.70 -0.83
N MET A 95 18.78 -3.91 -0.91
CA MET A 95 19.53 -5.15 -0.78
C MET A 95 20.54 -5.32 -1.91
N ILE A 96 20.14 -5.08 -3.16
CA ILE A 96 21.06 -5.22 -4.30
C ILE A 96 22.09 -4.09 -4.40
N GLY A 97 21.80 -2.91 -3.83
CA GLY A 97 22.71 -1.76 -3.88
C GLY A 97 23.70 -1.75 -2.73
N GLN A 98 23.22 -1.97 -1.50
CA GLN A 98 24.04 -1.91 -0.29
C GLN A 98 24.71 -3.25 0.04
N TYR A 99 24.09 -4.38 -0.32
CA TYR A 99 24.58 -5.73 -0.07
C TYR A 99 24.83 -6.50 -1.38
N PHE A 100 25.32 -5.79 -2.41
CA PHE A 100 25.50 -6.31 -3.76
C PHE A 100 26.45 -7.53 -3.84
N TRP A 101 27.34 -7.72 -2.85
CA TRP A 101 28.23 -8.87 -2.78
C TRP A 101 27.53 -10.14 -2.30
N LEU A 102 26.48 -10.02 -1.49
CA LEU A 102 25.74 -11.14 -0.90
C LEU A 102 24.48 -11.47 -1.71
N TYR A 103 23.84 -10.45 -2.32
CA TYR A 103 22.54 -10.61 -2.97
C TYR A 103 22.55 -10.17 -4.44
N GLU A 104 21.69 -10.80 -5.24
CA GLU A 104 21.39 -10.42 -6.62
C GLU A 104 19.88 -10.27 -6.88
N LYS A 105 19.54 -9.44 -7.86
CA LYS A 105 18.14 -9.12 -8.20
C LYS A 105 17.48 -10.29 -8.93
N VAL A 106 16.29 -10.68 -8.49
CA VAL A 106 15.46 -11.68 -9.20
C VAL A 106 14.31 -11.00 -9.91
N SER A 107 13.69 -9.99 -9.28
CA SER A 107 12.60 -9.21 -9.85
C SER A 107 12.61 -7.79 -9.30
N PRO A 108 11.73 -6.87 -9.75
CA PRO A 108 11.55 -5.58 -9.10
C PRO A 108 11.18 -5.66 -7.61
N PHE A 109 10.67 -6.80 -7.13
CA PHE A 109 10.15 -6.98 -5.77
C PHE A 109 10.85 -8.09 -4.97
N SER A 110 11.87 -8.74 -5.52
CA SER A 110 12.60 -9.83 -4.88
C SER A 110 14.08 -9.86 -5.25
N TRP A 111 14.86 -10.39 -4.33
CA TRP A 111 16.29 -10.67 -4.45
C TRP A 111 16.57 -12.07 -3.90
N LYS A 112 17.73 -12.63 -4.25
CA LYS A 112 18.21 -13.91 -3.71
C LYS A 112 19.69 -13.79 -3.35
N GLU A 113 20.17 -14.73 -2.56
CA GLU A 113 21.60 -14.85 -2.25
C GLU A 113 22.37 -15.30 -3.48
N LYS A 114 23.59 -14.79 -3.62
CA LYS A 114 24.51 -15.24 -4.66
C LYS A 114 25.02 -16.63 -4.30
N THR A 115 25.13 -17.49 -5.31
CA THR A 115 25.70 -18.83 -5.12
C THR A 115 27.16 -18.72 -4.71
N GLY A 116 27.48 -19.13 -3.47
CA GLY A 116 28.85 -19.13 -2.94
C GLY A 116 29.25 -17.92 -2.09
N ALA A 117 28.29 -17.12 -1.62
CA ALA A 117 28.50 -16.08 -0.61
C ALA A 117 28.40 -16.63 0.82
#